data_AF-A0AAW1KWL4-F1
#
_entry.id   AF-A0AAW1KWL4-F1
#
_cell.length_a   1.000
_cell.length_b   1.000
_cell.length_c   1.000
_cell.angle_alpha   90.00
_cell.angle_beta   90.00
_cell.angle_gamma   90.00
#
_symmetry.space_group_name_H-M   'P 1'
#
loop_
_entity.id
_entity.type
_entity.pdbx_description
1 polymer ?
#
loop_
_entity_poly.entity_id
_entity_poly.type
_entity_poly.pdbx_seq_one_letter_code
_entity_poly.pdbx_strand_id
1 'polypeptide(L)'
;MGEQSSFVAQHWDGFKGFWCDRFAFLENYSKFVKHEKPLPSWSDADVESFISMDPVHGPALRTAREAAKYGLVGSAVGAVSLGGWAWKYSRSPHGAVLALGAGAVFGWTFGHEVANHSLQLYKVDTMSAQTKFLEWWESKTVGRS
;
A
#
# COMPACT_ATOMS: atom_id res chain seq x y z
N MET A 1 -29.75 -14.48 29.27
CA MET A 1 -28.40 -14.41 28.66
C MET A 1 -28.49 -14.52 27.12
N GLY A 2 -29.32 -13.71 26.45
CA GLY A 2 -29.55 -13.81 25.00
C GLY A 2 -29.41 -12.50 24.20
N GLU A 3 -29.38 -11.33 24.85
CA GLU A 3 -29.31 -10.03 24.15
C GLU A 3 -27.88 -9.56 23.86
N GLN A 4 -26.90 -9.87 24.72
CA GLN A 4 -25.51 -9.41 24.52
C GLN A 4 -24.84 -10.04 23.29
N SER A 5 -25.15 -11.30 22.96
CA SER A 5 -24.61 -11.97 21.77
C SER A 5 -25.14 -11.36 20.48
N SER A 6 -26.41 -10.92 20.46
CA SER A 6 -27.03 -10.26 19.32
C SER A 6 -26.42 -8.88 19.06
N PHE A 7 -26.17 -8.08 20.10
CA PHE A 7 -25.55 -6.76 19.97
C PHE A 7 -24.10 -6.85 19.50
N VAL A 8 -23.30 -7.78 20.06
CA VAL A 8 -21.90 -7.99 19.65
C VAL A 8 -21.83 -8.52 18.22
N ALA A 9 -22.69 -9.47 17.84
CA ALA A 9 -22.75 -9.98 16.47
C ALA A 9 -23.13 -8.88 15.46
N GLN A 10 -24.14 -8.07 15.78
CA GLN A 10 -24.56 -6.95 14.94
C GLN A 10 -23.47 -5.87 14.80
N HIS A 11 -22.78 -5.53 15.88
CA HIS A 11 -21.64 -4.61 15.82
C HIS A 11 -20.45 -5.20 15.05
N TRP A 12 -20.21 -6.49 15.17
CA TRP A 12 -19.15 -7.18 14.43
C TRP A 12 -19.45 -7.26 12.94
N ASP A 13 -20.70 -7.51 12.56
CA ASP A 13 -21.13 -7.49 11.16
C ASP A 13 -21.13 -6.07 10.58
N GLY A 14 -21.52 -5.06 11.36
CA GLY A 14 -21.37 -3.65 10.98
C GLY A 14 -19.91 -3.24 10.81
N PHE A 15 -19.03 -3.69 11.71
CA PHE A 15 -17.58 -3.48 11.61
C PHE A 15 -17.00 -4.17 10.37
N LYS A 16 -17.34 -5.43 10.13
CA LYS A 16 -16.94 -6.15 8.92
C LYS A 16 -17.43 -5.43 7.67
N GLY A 17 -18.71 -5.06 7.60
CA GLY A 17 -19.28 -4.33 6.46
C GLY A 17 -18.52 -3.03 6.18
N PHE A 18 -18.31 -2.22 7.22
CA PHE A 18 -17.54 -0.97 7.13
C PHE A 18 -16.12 -1.17 6.58
N TRP A 19 -15.43 -2.24 7.01
CA TRP A 19 -14.09 -2.53 6.49
C TRP A 19 -14.11 -3.22 5.13
N CYS A 20 -15.09 -4.07 4.83
CA CYS A 20 -15.29 -4.69 3.53
C CYS A 20 -15.52 -3.65 2.44
N ASP A 21 -16.43 -2.68 2.66
CA ASP A 21 -16.68 -1.60 1.71
C ASP A 21 -15.41 -0.77 1.46
N ARG A 22 -14.62 -0.51 2.51
CA ARG A 22 -13.39 0.28 2.41
C ARG A 22 -12.23 -0.48 1.79
N PHE A 23 -12.27 -1.80 1.82
CA PHE A 23 -11.29 -2.69 1.17
C PHE A 23 -11.79 -3.25 -0.17
N ALA A 24 -12.99 -2.87 -0.64
CA ALA A 24 -13.55 -3.36 -1.91
C ALA A 24 -12.66 -3.04 -3.12
N PHE A 25 -11.85 -1.97 -3.06
CA PHE A 25 -10.86 -1.67 -4.11
C PHE A 25 -9.86 -2.81 -4.35
N LEU A 26 -9.62 -3.67 -3.35
CA LEU A 26 -8.75 -4.84 -3.48
C LEU A 26 -9.32 -5.91 -4.41
N GLU A 27 -10.64 -5.92 -4.66
CA GLU A 27 -11.26 -6.83 -5.61
C GLU A 27 -10.70 -6.61 -7.03
N ASN A 28 -10.37 -5.37 -7.39
CA ASN A 28 -9.70 -5.05 -8.66
C ASN A 28 -8.32 -5.71 -8.79
N TYR A 29 -7.65 -5.97 -7.67
CA TYR A 29 -6.34 -6.65 -7.63
C TYR A 29 -6.47 -8.15 -7.44
N SER A 30 -7.65 -8.65 -7.04
CA SER A 30 -7.86 -10.07 -6.74
C SER A 30 -7.55 -10.97 -7.95
N LYS A 31 -7.77 -10.47 -9.18
CA LYS A 31 -7.42 -11.15 -10.43
C LYS A 31 -5.90 -11.39 -10.60
N PHE A 32 -5.07 -10.58 -9.96
CA PHE A 32 -3.61 -10.69 -10.03
C PHE A 32 -3.02 -11.45 -8.83
N VAL A 33 -3.71 -11.43 -7.69
CA VAL A 33 -3.21 -12.04 -6.42
C VAL A 33 -3.68 -13.50 -6.27
N LYS A 34 -4.84 -13.87 -6.82
CA LYS A 34 -5.43 -15.22 -6.66
C LYS A 34 -4.97 -16.23 -7.72
N HIS A 35 -3.95 -15.93 -8.52
CA HIS A 35 -3.45 -16.89 -9.50
C HIS A 35 -2.83 -18.12 -8.84
N GLU A 36 -3.14 -19.29 -9.40
CA GLU A 36 -2.53 -20.57 -8.98
C GLU A 36 -1.00 -20.58 -9.18
N LYS A 37 -0.50 -19.77 -10.14
CA LYS A 37 0.92 -19.49 -10.31
C LYS A 37 1.18 -18.01 -10.05
N PRO A 38 1.95 -17.64 -9.01
CA PRO A 38 2.26 -16.24 -8.75
C PRO A 38 3.02 -15.64 -9.94
N LEU A 39 2.63 -14.43 -10.35
CA LEU A 39 3.36 -13.67 -11.36
C LEU A 39 4.82 -13.46 -10.88
N PRO A 40 5.82 -13.58 -11.77
CA PRO A 40 7.20 -13.30 -11.39
C PRO A 40 7.33 -11.83 -10.96
N SER A 41 8.26 -11.54 -10.04
CA SER A 41 8.54 -10.16 -9.65
C SER A 41 9.04 -9.36 -10.84
N TRP A 42 8.46 -8.18 -11.07
CA TRP A 42 8.95 -7.24 -12.08
C TRP A 42 10.20 -6.50 -11.60
N SER A 43 11.04 -6.08 -12.55
CA SER A 43 12.20 -5.22 -12.28
C SER A 43 11.88 -3.75 -12.53
N ASP A 44 12.75 -2.84 -12.09
CA ASP A 44 12.63 -1.42 -12.40
C ASP A 44 12.71 -1.15 -13.91
N ALA A 45 13.46 -1.97 -14.66
CA ALA A 45 13.53 -1.87 -16.11
C ALA A 45 12.20 -2.24 -16.79
N ASP A 46 11.43 -3.18 -16.23
CA ASP A 46 10.10 -3.52 -16.74
C ASP A 46 9.10 -2.38 -16.54
N VAL A 47 9.23 -1.66 -15.42
CA VAL A 47 8.41 -0.47 -15.18
C VAL A 47 8.75 0.66 -16.15
N GLU A 48 10.04 0.95 -16.38
CA GLU A 48 10.44 1.95 -17.37
C GLU A 48 10.06 1.55 -18.81
N SER A 49 10.10 0.25 -19.12
CA SER A 49 9.56 -0.28 -20.37
C SER A 49 8.07 0.00 -20.52
N PHE A 50 7.27 -0.14 -19.45
CA PHE A 50 5.86 0.20 -19.51
C PHE A 50 5.63 1.71 -19.62
N ILE A 51 6.36 2.52 -18.85
CA ILE A 51 6.25 3.99 -18.87
C ILE A 51 6.58 4.54 -20.26
N SER A 52 7.57 3.96 -20.94
CA SER A 52 7.94 4.35 -22.31
C SER A 52 6.94 3.85 -23.37
N MET A 53 6.25 2.73 -23.12
CA MET A 53 5.22 2.19 -24.03
C MET A 53 3.88 2.90 -23.90
N ASP A 54 3.46 3.26 -22.68
CA ASP A 54 2.14 3.81 -22.40
C ASP A 54 2.25 5.29 -21.98
N PRO A 55 1.98 6.25 -22.90
CA PRO A 55 2.04 7.67 -22.59
C PRO A 55 0.87 8.16 -21.71
N VAL A 56 -0.20 7.38 -21.56
CA VAL A 56 -1.39 7.76 -20.80
C VAL A 56 -1.25 7.33 -19.34
N HIS A 57 -0.88 6.07 -19.11
CA HIS A 57 -0.76 5.52 -17.75
C HIS A 57 0.66 5.56 -17.19
N GLY A 58 1.69 5.69 -18.05
CA GLY A 58 3.09 5.77 -17.65
C GLY A 58 3.41 6.91 -16.67
N PRO A 59 3.02 8.17 -16.94
CA PRO A 59 3.27 9.28 -16.02
C PRO A 59 2.64 9.07 -14.65
N ALA A 60 1.39 8.58 -14.61
CA ALA A 60 0.69 8.29 -13.36
C ALA A 60 1.36 7.15 -12.57
N LEU A 61 1.85 6.11 -13.25
CA LEU A 61 2.61 5.03 -12.61
C LEU A 61 3.92 5.55 -12.02
N ARG A 62 4.64 6.42 -12.74
CA ARG A 62 5.87 7.05 -12.24
C ARG A 62 5.61 7.87 -10.98
N THR A 63 4.57 8.70 -10.99
CA THR A 63 4.15 9.50 -9.83
C THR A 63 3.77 8.61 -8.65
N ALA A 64 3.06 7.50 -8.88
CA ALA A 64 2.73 6.55 -7.83
C ALA A 64 3.98 5.91 -7.20
N ARG A 65 5.00 5.59 -8.00
CA ARG A 65 6.28 5.06 -7.50
C ARG A 65 7.09 6.10 -6.75
N GLU A 66 7.08 7.35 -7.21
CA GLU A 66 7.70 8.45 -6.48
C GLU A 66 7.01 8.66 -5.13
N ALA A 67 5.68 8.62 -5.08
CA ALA A 67 4.92 8.70 -3.84
C ALA A 67 5.27 7.57 -2.85
N ALA A 68 5.44 6.34 -3.33
CA ALA A 68 5.89 5.23 -2.50
C ALA A 68 7.27 5.48 -1.88
N LYS A 69 8.18 6.18 -2.56
CA LYS A 69 9.49 6.58 -1.99
C LYS A 69 9.33 7.55 -0.82
N TYR A 70 8.43 8.52 -0.93
CA TYR A 70 8.11 9.41 0.20
C TYR A 70 7.51 8.63 1.38
N GLY A 71 6.61 7.68 1.11
CA GLY A 71 6.08 6.75 2.13
C GLY A 71 7.20 5.97 2.83
N LEU A 72 8.12 5.37 2.08
CA LEU A 72 9.27 4.63 2.62
C LEU A 72 10.18 5.50 3.49
N VAL A 73 10.53 6.71 3.01
CA VAL A 73 11.33 7.66 3.78
C VAL A 73 10.58 8.07 5.05
N GLY A 74 9.28 8.38 4.94
CA GLY A 74 8.41 8.68 6.07
C GLY A 74 8.40 7.55 7.10
N SER A 75 8.24 6.31 6.66
CA SER A 75 8.32 5.13 7.54
C SER A 75 9.65 5.02 8.26
N ALA A 76 10.77 5.15 7.54
CA ALA A 76 12.09 5.07 8.16
C ALA A 76 12.28 6.17 9.23
N VAL A 77 11.92 7.41 8.90
CA VAL A 77 12.01 8.55 9.82
C VAL A 77 11.09 8.33 11.03
N GLY A 78 9.83 7.93 10.81
CA GLY A 78 8.87 7.68 11.87
C GLY A 78 9.29 6.53 12.78
N ALA A 79 9.76 5.43 12.21
CA ALA A 79 10.27 4.28 12.96
C ALA A 79 11.45 4.70 13.84
N VAL A 80 12.50 5.27 13.25
CA VAL A 80 13.70 5.68 14.00
C VAL A 80 13.37 6.71 15.08
N SER A 81 12.46 7.65 14.79
CA SER A 81 12.05 8.68 15.76
C SER A 81 11.31 8.07 16.96
N LEU A 82 10.24 7.29 16.72
CA LEU A 82 9.47 6.69 17.81
C LEU A 82 10.25 5.59 18.53
N GLY A 83 10.93 4.73 17.79
CA GLY A 83 11.75 3.65 18.34
C GLY A 83 12.92 4.18 19.15
N GLY A 84 13.61 5.21 18.66
CA GLY A 84 14.70 5.88 19.38
C GLY A 84 14.22 6.57 20.65
N TRP A 85 13.06 7.23 20.60
CA TRP A 85 12.44 7.84 21.79
C TRP A 85 12.04 6.78 22.82
N ALA A 86 11.36 5.72 22.39
CA ALA A 86 10.95 4.62 23.25
C ALA A 86 12.16 3.93 23.88
N TRP A 87 13.23 3.67 23.13
CA TRP A 87 14.46 3.10 23.66
C TRP A 87 15.13 4.00 24.70
N LYS A 88 15.23 5.31 24.42
CA LYS A 88 15.87 6.29 25.31
C LYS A 88 15.20 6.36 26.68
N TYR A 89 13.87 6.36 26.73
CA TYR A 89 13.12 6.54 27.98
C TYR A 89 12.67 5.23 28.63
N SER A 90 12.21 4.25 27.84
CA SER A 90 11.68 2.99 28.39
C SER A 90 12.77 1.96 28.66
N ARG A 91 13.90 1.99 27.93
CA ARG A 91 14.96 0.95 27.96
C ARG A 91 14.44 -0.49 27.79
N SER A 92 13.19 -0.65 27.33
CA SER A 92 12.51 -1.93 27.13
C SER A 92 12.62 -2.36 25.66
N PRO A 93 13.12 -3.56 25.36
CA PRO A 93 13.22 -4.05 23.99
C PRO A 93 11.84 -4.26 23.35
N HIS A 94 10.86 -4.77 24.10
CA HIS A 94 9.51 -4.97 23.58
C HIS A 94 8.82 -3.64 23.24
N GLY A 95 8.97 -2.64 24.12
CA GLY A 95 8.42 -1.30 23.87
C GLY A 95 9.07 -0.61 22.68
N ALA A 96 10.38 -0.74 22.52
CA ALA A 96 11.10 -0.18 21.38
C ALA A 96 10.72 -0.84 20.04
N VAL A 97 10.58 -2.17 20.00
CA VAL A 97 10.14 -2.89 18.79
C VAL A 97 8.72 -2.49 18.38
N LEU A 98 7.79 -2.41 19.34
CA LEU A 98 6.42 -1.96 19.06
C LEU A 98 6.41 -0.49 18.59
N ALA A 99 7.21 0.37 19.21
CA ALA A 99 7.33 1.77 18.81
C ALA A 99 7.97 1.95 17.43
N LEU A 100 8.94 1.10 17.06
CA LEU A 100 9.49 1.07 15.69
C LEU A 100 8.41 0.72 14.67
N GLY A 101 7.62 -0.33 14.92
CA GLY A 101 6.53 -0.73 14.05
C GLY A 101 5.46 0.35 13.92
N ALA A 102 5.00 0.91 15.04
CA ALA A 102 4.03 2.00 15.05
C ALA A 102 4.55 3.25 14.32
N GLY A 103 5.81 3.62 14.58
CA GLY A 103 6.48 4.73 13.90
C GLY A 103 6.58 4.52 12.39
N ALA A 104 6.87 3.29 11.94
CA ALA A 104 6.90 2.96 10.52
C ALA A 104 5.52 3.17 9.85
N VAL A 105 4.45 2.73 10.51
CA VAL A 105 3.08 2.86 10.00
C VAL A 105 2.66 4.34 9.96
N PHE A 106 2.85 5.09 11.05
CA PHE A 106 2.51 6.51 11.06
C PHE A 106 3.35 7.31 10.07
N GLY A 107 4.65 7.00 9.99
CA GLY A 107 5.57 7.58 9.02
C GLY A 107 5.14 7.33 7.58
N TRP A 108 4.66 6.12 7.26
CA TRP A 108 4.12 5.78 5.94
C TRP A 108 2.94 6.69 5.58
N THR A 109 1.98 6.82 6.50
CA THR A 109 0.77 7.62 6.28
C THR A 109 1.10 9.09 6.06
N PHE A 110 2.01 9.66 6.86
CA PHE A 110 2.41 11.05 6.72
C PHE A 110 3.26 11.29 5.46
N GLY A 111 4.11 10.32 5.10
CA GLY A 111 4.88 10.35 3.86
C GLY A 111 3.98 10.38 2.62
N HIS A 112 2.88 9.61 2.64
CA HIS A 112 1.86 9.67 1.59
C HIS A 112 1.12 11.00 1.52
N GLU A 113 0.86 11.66 2.65
CA GLU A 113 0.24 12.99 2.65
C GLU A 113 1.19 14.05 2.07
N VAL A 114 2.47 14.01 2.45
CA VAL A 114 3.50 14.87 1.86
C VAL A 114 3.63 14.62 0.36
N ALA A 115 3.58 13.37 -0.08
CA ALA A 115 3.56 13.01 -1.49
C ALA A 115 2.30 13.54 -2.19
N ASN A 116 1.14 13.47 -1.54
CA ASN A 116 -0.13 13.95 -2.10
C ASN A 116 -0.07 15.45 -2.40
N HIS A 117 0.48 16.23 -1.47
CA HIS A 117 0.69 17.66 -1.66
C HIS A 117 1.80 17.97 -2.67
N SER A 118 2.93 17.26 -2.63
CA SER A 118 4.10 17.57 -3.46
C SER A 118 3.92 17.13 -4.92
N LEU A 119 3.33 15.95 -5.14
CA LEU A 119 3.17 15.33 -6.45
C LEU A 119 1.75 15.50 -7.03
N GLN A 120 0.86 16.17 -6.30
CA GLN A 120 -0.53 16.40 -6.70
C GLN A 120 -1.24 15.10 -7.10
N LEU A 121 -1.10 14.05 -6.28
CA LEU A 121 -1.65 12.72 -6.54
C LEU A 121 -3.16 12.72 -6.82
N TYR A 122 -3.90 13.70 -6.27
CA TYR A 122 -5.32 13.91 -6.56
C TYR A 122 -5.65 14.21 -8.03
N LYS A 123 -4.66 14.61 -8.85
CA LYS A 123 -4.85 14.86 -10.29
C LYS A 123 -4.61 13.63 -11.16
N VAL A 124 -4.07 12.55 -10.60
CA VAL A 124 -3.63 11.38 -11.36
C VAL A 124 -4.32 10.11 -10.87
N ASP A 125 -4.87 9.34 -11.81
CA ASP A 125 -5.49 8.04 -11.52
C ASP A 125 -4.42 6.96 -11.39
N THR A 126 -3.77 6.93 -10.24
CA THR A 126 -2.72 5.96 -9.91
C THR A 126 -3.22 4.51 -9.87
N MET A 127 -4.50 4.30 -9.54
CA MET A 127 -5.11 2.97 -9.45
C MET A 127 -5.32 2.36 -10.84
N SER A 128 -5.85 3.14 -11.77
CA SER A 128 -5.98 2.73 -13.17
C SER A 128 -4.60 2.47 -13.80
N ALA A 129 -3.61 3.32 -13.51
CA ALA A 129 -2.25 3.11 -14.01
C ALA A 129 -1.59 1.82 -13.48
N GLN A 130 -1.75 1.52 -12.18
CA GLN A 130 -1.22 0.29 -11.58
C GLN A 130 -1.90 -0.97 -12.12
N THR A 131 -3.23 -0.94 -12.26
CA THR A 131 -3.97 -2.10 -12.80
C THR A 131 -3.63 -2.36 -14.27
N LYS A 132 -3.41 -1.30 -15.07
CA LYS A 132 -2.95 -1.41 -16.47
C LYS A 132 -1.52 -1.92 -16.58
N PHE A 133 -0.63 -1.50 -15.68
CA PHE A 133 0.71 -2.06 -15.58
C PHE A 133 0.69 -3.56 -15.27
N LEU A 134 -0.15 -3.99 -14.31
CA LEU A 134 -0.27 -5.40 -13.95
C LEU A 134 -0.86 -6.25 -15.09
N GLU A 135 -1.85 -5.72 -15.81
CA GLU A 135 -2.43 -6.35 -17.00
C GLU A 135 -1.37 -6.52 -18.12
N TRP A 136 -0.58 -5.47 -18.37
CA TRP A 136 0.54 -5.54 -19.30
C TRP A 136 1.60 -6.56 -18.84
N TRP A 137 1.94 -6.58 -17.56
CA TRP A 137 2.94 -7.51 -17.00
C TRP A 137 2.49 -8.97 -17.14
N GLU A 138 1.21 -9.25 -16.86
CA GLU A 138 0.61 -10.56 -17.09
C GLU A 138 0.69 -10.96 -18.57
N SER A 139 0.32 -10.07 -19.50
CA SER A 139 0.41 -10.35 -20.94
C SER A 139 1.86 -10.65 -21.41
N LYS A 140 2.84 -9.91 -20.88
CA LYS A 140 4.27 -10.06 -21.20
C LYS A 140 4.85 -11.37 -20.66
N THR A 141 4.37 -11.84 -19.51
CA THR A 141 4.86 -13.06 -18.86
C THR A 141 4.19 -14.31 -19.44
N VAL A 142 2.89 -14.27 -19.71
CA VAL A 142 2.16 -15.35 -20.40
C VAL A 142 2.62 -15.50 -21.84
N GLY A 143 2.84 -14.39 -22.57
CA GLY A 143 3.38 -14.43 -23.95
C GLY A 143 4.85 -14.86 -24.06
N ARG A 144 5.55 -15.02 -22.93
CA ARG A 144 6.92 -15.53 -22.81
C ARG A 144 6.99 -17.03 -22.49
N SER A 145 5.84 -17.66 -22.26
CA SER A 145 5.71 -19.09 -21.90
C SER A 145 5.56 -19.96 -23.14
#